data_AF-A0A959CCI4-F1
#
_entry.id   AF-A0A959CCI4-F1
#
_cell.length_a   1.000
_cell.length_b   1.000
_cell.length_c   1.000
_cell.angle_alpha   90.00
_cell.angle_beta   90.00
_cell.angle_gamma   90.00
#
_symmetry.space_group_name_H-M   'P 1'
#
loop_
_entity.id
_entity.type
_entity.pdbx_description
1 polymer ?
#
loop_
_entity_poly.entity_id
_entity_poly.type
_entity_poly.pdbx_seq_one_letter_code
_entity_poly.pdbx_strand_id
1 'polypeptide(L)'
;LFLLAAENQDLILNTILSRCQLVHTEPLSDEEISAGLQEWRSVDPARAQQIAFLSDGDFNDALQLADNPENDDARLLLDWLRRCWRGNSVELVQWTETFARLGRENQKQFLHYGLHFLREMMAHITTGSETLRLRPEELATAKNMAKVLDFDRVVRLASLFNDNIYYIERNANPRILFLDTSLKLNAILKNTA
;
A
#
# COMPACT_ATOMS: atom_id res chain seq x y z
N LEU A 1 0.85 14.49 -32.87
CA LEU A 1 1.18 13.32 -32.04
C LEU A 1 0.30 13.37 -30.81
N PHE A 2 -0.47 12.33 -30.53
CA PHE A 2 -1.26 12.21 -29.31
C PHE A 2 -0.65 11.12 -28.45
N LEU A 3 -0.50 11.38 -27.15
CA LEU A 3 -0.06 10.41 -26.16
C LEU A 3 -1.22 10.20 -25.19
N LEU A 4 -1.64 8.94 -25.04
CA LEU A 4 -2.71 8.54 -24.14
C LEU A 4 -2.11 7.58 -23.11
N ALA A 5 -2.33 7.86 -21.84
CA ALA A 5 -1.92 7.00 -20.72
C ALA A 5 -3.17 6.49 -20.00
N ALA A 6 -3.19 5.19 -19.71
CA ALA A 6 -4.27 4.54 -18.99
C ALA A 6 -3.68 3.41 -18.13
N GLU A 7 -4.13 3.30 -16.88
CA GLU A 7 -3.71 2.23 -15.97
C GLU A 7 -4.37 0.89 -16.32
N ASN A 8 -5.59 0.92 -16.86
CA ASN A 8 -6.32 -0.28 -17.24
C ASN A 8 -6.88 -0.17 -18.66
N GLN A 9 -6.37 -1.01 -19.56
CA GLN A 9 -6.77 -1.05 -20.96
C GLN A 9 -8.24 -1.48 -21.14
N ASP A 10 -8.77 -2.34 -20.27
CA ASP A 10 -10.13 -2.90 -20.40
C ASP A 10 -11.22 -1.85 -20.17
N LEU A 11 -10.87 -0.75 -19.50
CA LEU A 11 -11.77 0.40 -19.30
C LEU A 11 -11.78 1.35 -20.51
N ILE A 12 -10.92 1.14 -21.50
CA ILE A 12 -10.83 1.98 -22.69
C ILE A 12 -11.71 1.41 -23.81
N LEU A 13 -12.45 2.30 -24.47
CA LEU A 13 -13.28 1.94 -25.60
C LEU A 13 -12.45 1.32 -26.73
N ASN A 14 -12.87 0.15 -27.23
CA ASN A 14 -12.22 -0.56 -28.34
C ASN A 14 -12.00 0.31 -29.58
N THR A 15 -12.88 1.29 -29.82
CA THR A 15 -12.76 2.22 -30.96
C THR A 15 -11.55 3.14 -30.85
N ILE A 16 -11.12 3.49 -29.63
CA ILE A 16 -9.90 4.25 -29.37
C ILE A 16 -8.69 3.32 -29.51
N LEU A 17 -8.74 2.14 -28.89
CA LEU A 17 -7.65 1.15 -28.96
C LEU A 17 -7.31 0.76 -30.40
N SER A 18 -8.32 0.61 -31.28
CA SER A 18 -8.12 0.27 -32.69
C SER A 18 -7.34 1.32 -33.51
N ARG A 19 -7.18 2.53 -32.98
CA ARG A 19 -6.51 3.67 -33.64
C ARG A 19 -5.25 4.12 -32.90
N CYS A 20 -4.85 3.40 -31.85
CA CYS A 20 -3.68 3.71 -31.04
C CYS A 20 -2.65 2.59 -31.17
N GLN A 21 -1.37 2.96 -31.15
CA GLN A 21 -0.30 2.00 -30.95
C GLN A 21 -0.22 1.71 -29.44
N LEU A 22 -0.42 0.46 -29.06
CA LEU A 22 -0.29 0.02 -27.68
C LEU A 22 1.19 -0.18 -27.35
N VAL A 23 1.64 0.49 -26.30
CA VAL A 23 2.95 0.28 -25.69
C VAL A 23 2.67 -0.09 -24.24
N HIS A 24 2.99 -1.33 -23.87
CA HIS A 24 2.87 -1.79 -22.50
C HIS A 24 4.16 -1.45 -21.74
N THR A 25 4.02 -0.83 -20.58
CA THR A 25 5.13 -0.59 -19.66
C THR A 25 5.13 -1.70 -18.63
N GLU A 26 6.07 -2.63 -18.76
CA GLU A 26 6.28 -3.68 -17.76
C GLU A 26 6.87 -3.08 -16.47
N PRO A 27 6.60 -3.68 -15.29
CA PRO A 27 7.28 -3.30 -14.06
C PRO A 27 8.79 -3.46 -14.23
N LEU A 28 9.56 -2.54 -13.64
CA LEU A 28 11.01 -2.60 -13.72
C LEU A 28 11.57 -3.74 -12.86
N SER A 29 12.69 -4.30 -13.27
CA SER A 29 13.45 -5.21 -12.42
C SER A 29 14.11 -4.47 -11.25
N ASP A 30 14.34 -5.17 -10.14
CA ASP A 30 15.05 -4.63 -8.98
C ASP A 30 16.45 -4.09 -9.35
N GLU A 31 17.08 -4.70 -10.36
CA GLU A 31 18.38 -4.30 -10.91
C GLU A 31 18.30 -2.95 -11.63
N GLU A 32 17.28 -2.76 -12.46
CA GLU A 32 17.02 -1.50 -13.17
C GLU A 32 16.66 -0.36 -12.21
N ILE A 33 15.83 -0.64 -11.19
CA ILE A 33 15.49 0.35 -10.16
C ILE A 33 16.73 0.75 -9.37
N SER A 34 17.53 -0.23 -8.92
CA SER A 34 18.77 0.04 -8.17
C SER A 34 19.76 0.85 -8.99
N ALA A 35 19.95 0.53 -10.27
CA ALA A 35 20.81 1.29 -11.18
C ALA A 35 20.29 2.72 -11.38
N GLY A 36 18.98 2.89 -11.61
CA GLY A 36 18.37 4.21 -11.77
C GLY A 36 18.47 5.08 -10.53
N LEU A 37 18.32 4.52 -9.33
CA LEU A 37 18.49 5.23 -8.06
C LEU A 37 19.94 5.67 -7.84
N GLN A 38 20.92 4.83 -8.20
CA GLN A 38 22.34 5.19 -8.11
C GLN A 38 22.69 6.31 -9.08
N GLU A 39 22.21 6.24 -10.33
CA GLU A 39 22.51 7.23 -11.36
C GLU A 39 21.81 8.58 -11.09
N TRP A 40 20.53 8.58 -10.73
CA TRP A 40 19.71 9.81 -10.69
C TRP A 40 19.63 10.45 -9.30
N ARG A 41 19.92 9.69 -8.24
CA ARG A 41 19.83 10.15 -6.85
C ARG A 41 21.11 9.92 -6.05
N SER A 42 22.13 9.29 -6.63
CA SER A 42 23.41 8.99 -5.95
C SER A 42 23.21 8.26 -4.62
N VAL A 43 22.19 7.39 -4.57
CA VAL A 43 21.90 6.55 -3.40
C VAL A 43 22.98 5.48 -3.27
N ASP A 44 23.39 5.17 -2.05
CA ASP A 44 24.35 4.09 -1.78
C ASP A 44 23.86 2.73 -2.34
N PRO A 45 24.73 1.90 -2.94
CA PRO A 45 24.32 0.64 -3.58
C PRO A 45 23.53 -0.31 -2.67
N ALA A 46 23.90 -0.40 -1.38
CA ALA A 46 23.19 -1.27 -0.43
C ALA A 46 21.78 -0.74 -0.16
N ARG A 47 21.63 0.59 -0.07
CA ARG A 47 20.34 1.24 0.12
C ARG A 47 19.48 1.20 -1.14
N ALA A 48 20.08 1.36 -2.31
CA ALA A 48 19.38 1.29 -3.59
C ALA A 48 18.78 -0.11 -3.82
N GLN A 49 19.53 -1.17 -3.48
CA GLN A 49 19.03 -2.54 -3.55
C GLN A 49 17.88 -2.79 -2.57
N GLN A 50 17.97 -2.25 -1.35
CA GLN A 50 16.89 -2.34 -0.37
C GLN A 50 15.62 -1.62 -0.85
N ILE A 51 15.75 -0.42 -1.41
CA ILE A 51 14.61 0.34 -1.93
C ILE A 51 14.00 -0.38 -3.13
N ALA A 52 14.83 -0.87 -4.07
CA ALA A 52 14.36 -1.63 -5.22
C ALA A 52 13.51 -2.84 -4.80
N PHE A 53 13.99 -3.62 -3.83
CA PHE A 53 13.25 -4.75 -3.29
C PHE A 53 11.90 -4.37 -2.66
N LEU A 54 11.84 -3.21 -1.98
CA LEU A 54 10.62 -2.71 -1.34
C LEU A 54 9.60 -2.14 -2.33
N SER A 55 10.06 -1.62 -3.47
CA SER A 55 9.23 -0.87 -4.42
C SER A 55 8.51 -1.74 -5.44
N ASP A 56 8.79 -3.05 -5.46
CA ASP A 56 8.09 -4.04 -6.30
C ASP A 56 7.87 -3.64 -7.77
N GLY A 57 8.91 -3.08 -8.40
CA GLY A 57 8.83 -2.66 -9.81
C GLY A 57 8.29 -1.25 -10.04
N ASP A 58 7.82 -0.56 -9.00
CA ASP A 58 7.37 0.84 -9.08
C ASP A 58 8.53 1.82 -8.82
N PHE A 59 9.02 2.47 -9.88
CA PHE A 59 10.08 3.46 -9.75
C PHE A 59 9.66 4.72 -9.01
N ASN A 60 8.39 5.11 -9.07
CA ASN A 60 7.90 6.30 -8.39
C ASN A 60 7.89 6.07 -6.88
N ASP A 61 7.47 4.88 -6.43
CA ASP A 61 7.58 4.50 -5.03
C ASP A 61 9.05 4.42 -4.60
N ALA A 62 9.92 3.88 -5.45
CA ALA A 62 11.37 3.85 -5.22
C ALA A 62 11.97 5.26 -5.03
N LEU A 63 11.57 6.23 -5.85
CA LEU A 63 11.98 7.63 -5.71
C LEU A 63 11.47 8.23 -4.41
N GLN A 64 10.22 7.95 -4.02
CA GLN A 64 9.67 8.44 -2.75
C GLN A 64 10.42 7.86 -1.54
N LEU A 65 10.76 6.57 -1.55
CA LEU A 65 11.58 5.94 -0.52
C LEU A 65 13.03 6.46 -0.50
N ALA A 66 13.56 6.86 -1.65
CA ALA A 66 14.88 7.46 -1.74
C ALA A 66 14.91 8.88 -1.13
N ASP A 67 13.95 9.71 -1.53
CA ASP A 67 13.83 11.12 -1.11
C ASP A 67 13.37 11.23 0.37
N ASN A 68 12.49 10.32 0.82
CA ASN A 68 12.03 10.22 2.21
C ASN A 68 12.45 8.87 2.85
N PRO A 69 13.68 8.76 3.40
CA PRO A 69 14.16 7.56 4.09
C PRO A 69 13.23 7.11 5.22
N GLU A 70 12.62 8.08 5.89
CA GLU A 70 11.60 7.85 6.90
C GLU A 70 10.22 7.85 6.24
N ASN A 71 9.98 6.92 5.31
CA ASN A 71 8.65 6.79 4.73
C ASN A 71 7.66 6.50 5.88
N ASP A 72 6.95 7.56 6.28
CA ASP A 72 6.13 7.65 7.49
C ASP A 72 4.94 6.70 7.39
N ASP A 73 4.60 6.28 6.16
CA ASP A 73 3.45 5.43 5.89
C ASP A 73 3.53 4.05 6.56
N ALA A 74 4.70 3.40 6.72
CA ALA A 74 4.74 2.18 7.54
C ALA A 74 4.55 2.46 9.01
N ARG A 75 5.21 3.49 9.55
CA ARG A 75 5.09 3.81 10.97
C ARG A 75 3.63 4.16 11.27
N LEU A 76 3.01 4.93 10.39
CA LEU A 76 1.62 5.31 10.41
C LEU A 76 0.69 4.10 10.28
N LEU A 77 0.98 3.16 9.36
CA LEU A 77 0.20 1.94 9.16
C LEU A 77 0.28 1.04 10.38
N LEU A 78 1.48 0.79 10.90
CA LEU A 78 1.70 -0.04 12.08
C LEU A 78 1.05 0.58 13.33
N ASP A 79 1.15 1.90 13.51
CA ASP A 79 0.46 2.62 14.58
C ASP A 79 -1.06 2.51 14.44
N TRP A 80 -1.59 2.72 13.23
CA TRP A 80 -3.02 2.61 12.95
C TRP A 80 -3.56 1.21 13.18
N LEU A 81 -2.89 0.17 12.66
CA LEU A 81 -3.27 -1.23 12.87
C LEU A 81 -3.24 -1.60 14.36
N ARG A 82 -2.25 -1.11 15.12
CA ARG A 82 -2.17 -1.34 16.57
C ARG A 82 -3.32 -0.67 17.32
N ARG A 83 -3.71 0.55 16.95
CA ARG A 83 -4.88 1.25 17.52
C ARG A 83 -6.18 0.53 17.15
N CYS A 84 -6.31 0.10 15.89
CA CYS A 84 -7.43 -0.70 15.43
C CYS A 84 -7.53 -2.02 16.19
N TRP A 85 -6.41 -2.67 16.51
CA TRP A 85 -6.40 -3.89 17.32
C TRP A 85 -6.88 -3.64 18.75
N ARG A 86 -6.40 -2.57 19.40
CA ARG A 86 -6.87 -2.18 20.75
C ARG A 86 -8.36 -1.88 20.75
N GLY A 87 -8.84 -1.13 19.75
CA GLY A 87 -10.24 -0.74 19.61
C GLY A 87 -10.66 0.37 20.57
N ASN A 88 -9.72 1.25 20.98
CA ASN A 88 -10.04 2.42 21.79
C ASN A 88 -10.63 3.52 20.91
N SER A 89 -11.94 3.76 21.02
CA SER A 89 -12.66 4.74 20.20
C SER A 89 -12.09 6.16 20.30
N VAL A 90 -11.57 6.57 21.46
CA VAL A 90 -10.98 7.91 21.64
C VAL A 90 -9.68 8.04 20.85
N GLU A 91 -8.81 7.03 20.90
CA GLU A 91 -7.55 7.00 20.16
C GLU A 91 -7.79 6.96 18.65
N LEU A 92 -8.82 6.24 18.20
CA LEU A 92 -9.19 6.15 16.78
C LEU A 92 -9.69 7.49 16.26
N VAL A 93 -10.57 8.18 16.99
CA VAL A 93 -11.06 9.51 16.59
C VAL A 93 -9.90 10.50 16.47
N GLN A 94 -9.01 10.57 17.47
CA GLN A 94 -7.85 11.46 17.43
C GLN A 94 -6.90 11.15 16.26
N TRP A 95 -6.68 9.86 15.99
CA TRP A 95 -5.86 9.43 14.85
C TRP A 95 -6.50 9.86 13.53
N THR A 96 -7.81 9.63 13.35
CA THR A 96 -8.52 10.03 12.12
C THR A 96 -8.54 11.54 11.89
N GLU A 97 -8.58 12.35 12.95
CA GLU A 97 -8.49 13.81 12.82
C GLU A 97 -7.13 14.27 12.31
N THR A 98 -6.06 13.59 12.75
CA THR A 98 -4.70 13.88 12.32
C THR A 98 -4.50 13.38 10.88
N PHE A 99 -4.91 12.15 10.60
CA PHE A 99 -4.82 11.53 9.28
C PHE A 99 -5.63 12.29 8.22
N ALA A 100 -6.82 12.79 8.56
CA ALA A 100 -7.64 13.57 7.63
C ALA A 100 -7.01 14.91 7.20
N ARG A 101 -5.95 15.38 7.87
CA ARG A 101 -5.17 16.56 7.44
C ARG A 101 -4.21 16.23 6.30
N LEU A 102 -3.90 14.95 6.08
CA LEU A 102 -3.12 14.50 4.93
C LEU A 102 -3.91 14.80 3.65
N GLY A 103 -3.19 15.20 2.60
CA GLY A 103 -3.78 15.42 1.28
C GLY A 103 -4.33 14.12 0.70
N ARG A 104 -5.32 14.23 -0.18
CA ARG A 104 -6.00 13.08 -0.81
C ARG A 104 -5.04 12.07 -1.44
N GLU A 105 -4.03 12.57 -2.16
CA GLU A 105 -3.05 11.70 -2.81
C GLU A 105 -2.23 10.91 -1.79
N ASN A 106 -1.83 11.54 -0.67
CA ASN A 106 -1.13 10.84 0.41
C ASN A 106 -2.02 9.80 1.09
N GLN A 107 -3.33 10.06 1.23
CA GLN A 107 -4.26 9.07 1.80
C GLN A 107 -4.41 7.85 0.89
N LYS A 108 -4.43 8.04 -0.43
CA LYS A 108 -4.40 6.93 -1.40
C LYS A 108 -3.09 6.18 -1.33
N GLN A 109 -1.95 6.89 -1.33
CA GLN A 109 -0.62 6.28 -1.20
C GLN A 109 -0.55 5.40 0.05
N PHE A 110 -1.02 5.90 1.19
CA PHE A 110 -1.12 5.14 2.44
C PHE A 110 -1.95 3.85 2.31
N LEU A 111 -3.10 3.90 1.63
CA LEU A 111 -3.92 2.71 1.42
C LEU A 111 -3.29 1.72 0.45
N HIS A 112 -2.65 2.19 -0.63
CA HIS A 112 -1.86 1.34 -1.54
C HIS A 112 -0.71 0.66 -0.81
N TYR A 113 -0.01 1.40 0.06
CA TYR A 113 1.01 0.84 0.94
C TYR A 113 0.44 -0.24 1.86
N GLY A 114 -0.73 0.02 2.46
CA GLY A 114 -1.46 -0.97 3.24
C GLY A 114 -1.85 -2.22 2.46
N LEU A 115 -2.24 -2.08 1.19
CA LEU A 115 -2.52 -3.21 0.30
C LEU A 115 -1.27 -4.03 -0.01
N HIS A 116 -0.13 -3.37 -0.27
CA HIS A 116 1.16 -4.05 -0.42
C HIS A 116 1.49 -4.88 0.83
N PHE A 117 1.35 -4.29 2.01
CA PHE A 117 1.55 -5.00 3.29
C PHE A 117 0.63 -6.21 3.44
N LEU A 118 -0.65 -6.08 3.12
CA LEU A 118 -1.61 -7.20 3.18
C LEU A 118 -1.29 -8.28 2.14
N ARG A 119 -0.82 -7.91 0.94
CA ARG A 119 -0.40 -8.87 -0.09
C ARG A 119 0.79 -9.71 0.36
N GLU A 120 1.81 -9.07 0.91
CA GLU A 120 2.97 -9.77 1.48
C GLU A 120 2.55 -10.69 2.63
N MET A 121 1.60 -10.26 3.47
CA MET A 121 1.04 -11.11 4.53
C MET A 121 0.29 -12.33 3.97
N MET A 122 -0.51 -12.17 2.90
CA MET A 122 -1.18 -13.29 2.23
C MET A 122 -0.17 -14.27 1.63
N ALA A 123 0.90 -13.77 1.01
CA ALA A 123 1.98 -14.60 0.48
C ALA A 123 2.67 -15.40 1.60
N HIS A 124 2.90 -14.78 2.76
CA HIS A 124 3.42 -15.47 3.94
C HIS A 124 2.50 -16.59 4.43
N ILE A 125 1.19 -16.32 4.57
CA ILE A 125 0.20 -17.29 5.06
C ILE A 125 0.08 -18.48 4.10
N THR A 126 0.19 -18.25 2.79
CA THR A 126 -0.05 -19.29 1.77
C THR A 126 1.20 -20.14 1.49
N THR A 127 2.36 -19.49 1.38
CA THR A 127 3.60 -20.14 0.93
C THR A 127 4.55 -20.47 2.08
N GLY A 128 4.36 -19.87 3.26
CA GLY A 128 5.30 -19.97 4.38
C GLY A 128 6.64 -19.28 4.10
N SER A 129 6.73 -18.48 3.02
CA SER A 129 7.98 -17.83 2.62
C SER A 129 8.38 -16.75 3.62
N GLU A 130 9.66 -16.73 3.99
CA GLU A 130 10.22 -15.71 4.89
C GLU A 130 10.78 -14.49 4.13
N THR A 131 10.88 -14.57 2.80
CA THR A 131 11.35 -13.47 1.95
C THR A 131 10.19 -12.54 1.61
N LEU A 132 9.75 -11.75 2.58
CA LEU A 132 8.71 -10.73 2.39
C LEU A 132 9.37 -9.42 1.98
N ARG A 133 8.77 -8.72 1.00
CA ARG A 133 9.15 -7.38 0.54
C ARG A 133 8.69 -6.30 1.51
N LEU A 134 9.06 -6.47 2.78
CA LEU A 134 8.68 -5.63 3.91
C LEU A 134 9.92 -5.17 4.67
N ARG A 135 9.82 -3.99 5.31
CA ARG A 135 10.88 -3.54 6.22
C ARG A 135 10.97 -4.46 7.44
N PRO A 136 12.13 -4.52 8.14
CA PRO A 136 12.29 -5.37 9.32
C PRO A 136 11.23 -5.14 10.42
N GLU A 137 10.83 -3.88 10.65
CA GLU A 137 9.79 -3.53 11.64
C GLU A 137 8.41 -4.07 11.26
N GLU A 138 8.11 -4.07 9.97
CA GLU A 138 6.85 -4.55 9.40
C GLU A 138 6.80 -6.07 9.40
N LEU A 139 7.93 -6.72 9.10
CA LEU A 139 8.06 -8.18 9.06
C LEU A 139 7.71 -8.80 10.42
N ALA A 140 8.16 -8.21 11.53
CA ALA A 140 7.80 -8.67 12.87
C ALA A 140 6.28 -8.54 13.14
N THR A 141 5.66 -7.43 12.71
CA THR A 141 4.22 -7.22 12.88
C THR A 141 3.41 -8.14 11.98
N ALA A 142 3.81 -8.30 10.72
CA ALA A 142 3.20 -9.23 9.77
C ALA A 142 3.24 -10.67 10.28
N LYS A 143 4.38 -11.14 10.80
CA LYS A 143 4.51 -12.48 11.40
C LYS A 143 3.59 -12.67 12.61
N ASN A 144 3.38 -11.64 13.43
CA ASN A 144 2.46 -11.71 14.57
C ASN A 144 0.99 -11.70 14.13
N MET A 145 0.64 -10.89 13.13
CA MET A 145 -0.70 -10.82 12.58
C MET A 145 -1.08 -12.10 11.82
N ALA A 146 -0.14 -12.69 11.06
CA ALA A 146 -0.33 -13.94 10.33
C ALA A 146 -0.62 -15.15 11.25
N LYS A 147 -0.26 -15.09 12.54
CA LYS A 147 -0.64 -16.12 13.53
C LYS A 147 -2.10 -16.03 13.99
N VAL A 148 -2.74 -14.88 13.77
CA VAL A 148 -4.08 -14.56 14.30
C VAL A 148 -5.10 -14.39 13.16
N LEU A 149 -4.64 -14.06 11.96
CA LEU A 149 -5.47 -13.81 10.78
C LEU A 149 -5.38 -14.97 9.79
N ASP A 150 -6.55 -15.52 9.46
CA ASP A 150 -6.71 -16.48 8.37
C ASP A 150 -6.76 -15.77 7.01
N PHE A 151 -6.52 -16.52 5.94
CA PHE A 151 -6.55 -16.02 4.56
C PHE A 151 -7.84 -15.24 4.23
N ASP A 152 -9.02 -15.76 4.59
CA ASP A 152 -10.31 -15.09 4.34
C ASP A 152 -10.38 -13.69 4.98
N ARG A 153 -9.82 -13.54 6.18
CA ARG A 153 -9.81 -12.26 6.89
C ARG A 153 -8.91 -11.25 6.17
N VAL A 154 -7.73 -11.67 5.74
CA VAL A 154 -6.81 -10.79 5.02
C VAL A 154 -7.41 -10.35 3.67
N VAL A 155 -8.12 -11.24 2.97
CA VAL A 155 -8.87 -10.88 1.76
C VAL A 155 -9.95 -9.84 2.03
N ARG A 156 -10.73 -9.99 3.12
CA ARG A 156 -11.73 -8.97 3.52
C ARG A 156 -11.08 -7.62 3.84
N LEU A 157 -9.93 -7.61 4.50
CA LEU A 157 -9.17 -6.39 4.77
C LEU A 157 -8.71 -5.71 3.47
N ALA A 158 -8.18 -6.49 2.53
CA ALA A 158 -7.76 -5.97 1.23
C ALA A 158 -8.95 -5.37 0.46
N SER A 159 -10.11 -6.04 0.46
CA SER A 159 -11.33 -5.49 -0.14
C SER A 159 -11.75 -4.17 0.50
N LEU A 160 -11.71 -4.08 1.83
CA LEU A 160 -12.04 -2.85 2.55
C LEU A 160 -11.13 -1.68 2.15
N PHE A 161 -9.83 -1.95 1.96
CA PHE A 161 -8.86 -0.93 1.57
C PHE A 161 -9.11 -0.47 0.12
N ASN A 162 -9.38 -1.40 -0.79
CA ASN A 162 -9.76 -1.08 -2.17
C ASN A 162 -11.03 -0.22 -2.24
N ASP A 163 -12.07 -0.58 -1.48
CA ASP A 163 -13.32 0.20 -1.42
C ASP A 163 -13.04 1.63 -0.91
N ASN A 164 -12.17 1.77 0.09
CA ASN A 164 -11.80 3.09 0.61
C ASN A 164 -11.04 3.94 -0.39
N ILE A 165 -10.12 3.35 -1.17
CA ILE A 165 -9.44 4.06 -2.27
C ILE A 165 -10.48 4.62 -3.24
N TYR A 166 -11.44 3.79 -3.65
CA TYR A 166 -12.55 4.19 -4.50
C TYR A 166 -13.40 5.31 -3.89
N TYR A 167 -13.71 5.26 -2.59
CA TYR A 167 -14.47 6.30 -1.92
C TYR A 167 -13.71 7.63 -1.82
N ILE A 168 -12.39 7.59 -1.60
CA ILE A 168 -11.53 8.79 -1.56
C ILE A 168 -11.53 9.49 -2.93
N GLU A 169 -11.45 8.73 -4.03
CA GLU A 169 -11.53 9.30 -5.38
C GLU A 169 -12.86 10.03 -5.66
N ARG A 170 -13.94 9.57 -5.02
CA ARG A 170 -15.28 10.18 -5.12
C ARG A 170 -15.52 11.29 -4.09
N ASN A 171 -14.48 11.81 -3.45
CA ASN A 171 -14.53 12.89 -2.48
C ASN A 171 -15.30 12.54 -1.19
N ALA A 172 -15.18 11.30 -0.71
CA ALA A 172 -15.67 10.94 0.61
C ALA A 172 -14.97 11.76 1.71
N ASN A 173 -15.67 12.00 2.83
CA ASN A 173 -15.09 12.69 3.97
C ASN A 173 -14.08 11.77 4.68
N PRO A 174 -12.78 12.13 4.74
CA PRO A 174 -11.76 11.24 5.30
C PRO A 174 -11.98 10.90 6.77
N ARG A 175 -12.50 11.82 7.59
CA ARG A 175 -12.72 11.56 9.02
C ARG A 175 -13.74 10.46 9.24
N ILE A 176 -14.86 10.53 8.52
CA ILE A 176 -15.94 9.54 8.61
C ILE A 176 -15.47 8.21 8.02
N LEU A 177 -14.83 8.26 6.84
CA LEU A 177 -14.38 7.07 6.12
C LEU A 177 -13.36 6.27 6.93
N PHE A 178 -12.31 6.91 7.43
CA PHE A 178 -11.25 6.21 8.17
C PHE A 178 -11.70 5.79 9.57
N LEU A 179 -12.67 6.48 10.19
CA LEU A 179 -13.28 6.02 11.43
C LEU A 179 -14.10 4.75 11.21
N ASP A 180 -14.97 4.73 10.20
CA ASP A 180 -15.75 3.54 9.82
C ASP A 180 -14.82 2.36 9.47
N THR A 181 -13.77 2.63 8.69
CA THR A 181 -12.74 1.64 8.35
C THR A 181 -12.06 1.08 9.58
N SER A 182 -11.71 1.93 10.54
CA SER A 182 -11.04 1.51 11.78
C SER A 182 -11.93 0.60 12.63
N LEU A 183 -13.23 0.87 12.67
CA LEU A 183 -14.22 0.05 13.37
C LEU A 183 -14.42 -1.30 12.66
N LYS A 184 -14.52 -1.30 11.32
CA LYS A 184 -14.61 -2.52 10.51
C LYS A 184 -13.34 -3.38 10.65
N LEU A 185 -12.16 -2.75 10.64
CA LEU A 185 -10.88 -3.39 10.93
C LEU A 185 -10.93 -4.06 12.31
N ASN A 186 -11.32 -3.33 13.36
CA ASN A 186 -11.43 -3.90 14.70
C ASN A 186 -12.37 -5.13 14.72
N ALA A 187 -13.50 -5.05 14.04
CA ALA A 187 -14.45 -6.15 13.94
C ALA A 187 -13.84 -7.37 13.21
N ILE A 188 -13.18 -7.19 12.07
CA ILE A 188 -12.54 -8.29 11.32
C ILE A 188 -11.37 -8.91 12.10
N LEU A 189 -10.62 -8.09 12.83
CA LEU A 189 -9.49 -8.51 13.64
C LEU A 189 -9.92 -9.28 14.90
N LYS A 190 -11.04 -8.89 15.54
CA LYS A 190 -11.53 -9.49 16.79
C LYS A 190 -12.61 -10.57 16.62
N ASN A 191 -13.40 -10.55 15.55
CA ASN A 191 -14.43 -11.57 15.38
C ASN A 191 -13.81 -12.92 15.05
N THR A 192 -13.90 -13.79 16.04
CA THR A 192 -13.86 -15.25 15.87
C THR A 192 -15.29 -15.68 15.58
N ALA A 193 -15.73 -15.57 14.33
CA ALA A 193 -17.01 -16.10 13.90
C ALA A 193 -16.90 -16.57 12.45
#